data_AF-A0A2W7CG60-F1
#
_entry.id   AF-A0A2W7CG60-F1
#
_cell.length_a   1.000
_cell.length_b   1.000
_cell.length_c   1.000
_cell.angle_alpha   90.00
_cell.angle_beta   90.00
_cell.angle_gamma   90.00
#
_symmetry.space_group_name_H-M   'P 1'
#
loop_
_entity.id
_entity.type
_entity.pdbx_description
1 polymer ?
#
loop_
_entity_poly.entity_id
_entity_poly.type
_entity_poly.pdbx_seq_one_letter_code
_entity_poly.pdbx_strand_id
1 'polypeptide(L)'
;MRILLDECAPRPLKRELADYEICTVVEMGWSGKKNGELLRLMNQDGFTILLTTDQNLRYQQNLEQAGVAVIVLVAQSNRLPDLVPLIPDVRSVLSTIASGEVIEVRGS
;
A
#
# COMPACT_ATOMS: atom_id res chain seq x y z
N MET A 1 11.83 5.35 3.27
CA MET A 1 10.38 5.07 3.47
C MET A 1 10.21 3.56 3.53
N ARG A 2 9.44 3.05 4.49
CA ARG A 2 9.12 1.62 4.58
C ARG A 2 7.68 1.42 4.12
N ILE A 3 7.50 0.54 3.15
CA ILE A 3 6.22 0.31 2.48
C ILE A 3 5.75 -1.10 2.83
N LEU A 4 4.50 -1.21 3.27
CA LEU A 4 3.84 -2.49 3.45
C LEU A 4 2.97 -2.79 2.22
N LEU A 5 3.20 -3.93 1.57
CA LEU A 5 2.35 -4.45 0.50
C LEU A 5 1.27 -5.34 1.11
N ASP A 6 0.02 -4.98 0.87
CA ASP A 6 -1.15 -5.67 1.37
C ASP A 6 -1.33 -7.08 0.76
N GLU A 7 -2.08 -7.94 1.44
CA GLU A 7 -2.34 -9.32 1.00
C GLU A 7 -3.23 -9.39 -0.25
N CYS A 8 -4.03 -8.35 -0.51
CA CYS A 8 -4.85 -8.24 -1.71
C CYS A 8 -4.02 -7.97 -2.98
N ALA A 9 -2.80 -7.46 -2.83
CA ALA A 9 -1.89 -7.18 -3.93
C ALA A 9 -0.95 -8.39 -4.21
N PRO A 10 -0.62 -8.67 -5.47
CA PRO A 10 0.23 -9.80 -5.80
C PRO A 10 1.67 -9.56 -5.32
N ARG A 11 2.22 -10.49 -4.52
CA ARG A 11 3.59 -10.40 -3.98
C ARG A 11 4.68 -10.06 -5.01
N PRO A 12 4.65 -10.56 -6.26
CA PRO A 12 5.64 -10.18 -7.27
C PRO A 12 5.71 -8.68 -7.57
N LEU A 13 4.65 -7.90 -7.30
CA LEU A 13 4.62 -6.44 -7.51
C LEU A 13 5.72 -5.71 -6.75
N LYS A 14 6.14 -6.24 -5.59
CA LYS A 14 7.30 -5.75 -4.82
C LYS A 14 8.56 -5.62 -5.67
N ARG A 15 8.75 -6.49 -6.68
CA ARG A 15 9.93 -6.47 -7.57
C ARG A 15 9.98 -5.24 -8.46
N GLU A 16 8.82 -4.69 -8.82
CA GLU A 16 8.71 -3.48 -9.65
C GLU A 16 9.10 -2.21 -8.90
N LEU A 17 9.21 -2.29 -7.57
CA LEU A 17 9.54 -1.21 -6.65
C LEU A 17 10.81 -1.54 -5.84
N ALA A 18 11.77 -2.25 -6.45
CA ALA A 18 12.98 -2.73 -5.79
C ALA A 18 13.87 -1.63 -5.17
N ASP A 19 13.70 -0.37 -5.58
CA ASP A 19 14.41 0.80 -5.02
C ASP A 19 13.87 1.22 -3.64
N TYR A 20 12.77 0.62 -3.18
CA TYR A 20 12.12 0.92 -1.91
C TYR A 20 12.21 -0.25 -0.94
N GLU A 21 12.24 0.05 0.35
CA GLU A 21 12.11 -0.98 1.39
C GLU A 21 10.65 -1.41 1.49
N ILE A 22 10.32 -2.53 0.83
CA ILE A 22 8.98 -3.11 0.83
C ILE A 22 8.98 -4.44 1.59
N CYS A 23 8.01 -4.62 2.48
CA CYS A 23 7.64 -5.90 3.05
C CYS A 23 6.20 -6.22 2.71
N THR A 24 5.85 -7.50 2.58
CA THR A 24 4.46 -7.92 2.43
C THR A 24 3.84 -8.23 3.79
N VAL A 25 2.53 -8.06 3.93
CA VAL A 25 1.75 -8.52 5.11
C VAL A 25 2.09 -9.97 5.47
N VAL A 26 2.31 -10.83 4.47
CA VAL A 26 2.66 -12.23 4.70
C VAL A 26 4.09 -12.41 5.22
N GLU A 27 5.07 -11.67 4.67
CA GLU A 27 6.46 -11.70 5.16
C GLU A 27 6.55 -11.24 6.62
N MET A 28 5.70 -10.32 7.03
CA MET A 28 5.60 -9.84 8.41
C MET A 28 4.81 -10.78 9.35
N GLY A 29 4.15 -11.81 8.81
CA GLY A 29 3.26 -12.68 9.59
C GLY A 29 1.96 -12.00 10.04
N TRP A 30 1.51 -10.96 9.33
CA TRP A 30 0.35 -10.13 9.68
C TRP A 30 -0.91 -10.47 8.87
N SER A 31 -0.95 -11.64 8.23
CA SER A 31 -2.11 -12.08 7.46
C SER A 31 -3.39 -12.15 8.29
N GLY A 32 -4.51 -11.71 7.73
CA GLY A 32 -5.83 -11.69 8.38
C GLY A 32 -5.99 -10.69 9.53
N LYS A 33 -5.02 -9.79 9.74
CA LYS A 33 -5.13 -8.69 10.71
C LYS A 33 -6.18 -7.68 10.23
N LYS A 34 -7.04 -7.23 11.15
CA LYS A 34 -8.01 -6.17 10.82
C LYS A 34 -7.26 -4.86 10.56
N ASN A 35 -7.79 -4.01 9.70
CA ASN A 35 -7.12 -2.75 9.30
C ASN A 35 -6.67 -1.88 10.48
N GLY A 36 -7.50 -1.71 11.52
CA GLY A 36 -7.10 -0.95 12.71
C GLY A 36 -5.93 -1.57 13.49
N GLU A 37 -5.80 -2.91 13.48
CA GLU A 37 -4.66 -3.62 14.07
C GLU A 37 -3.43 -3.53 13.14
N LEU A 38 -3.64 -3.69 11.83
CA LEU A 38 -2.58 -3.58 10.83
C LEU A 38 -1.90 -2.20 10.87
N LEU A 39 -2.67 -1.13 10.95
CA LEU A 39 -2.15 0.24 11.07
C LEU A 39 -1.34 0.46 12.35
N ARG A 40 -1.71 -0.20 13.46
CA ARG A 40 -0.93 -0.16 14.71
C ARG A 40 0.40 -0.89 14.56
N LEU A 41 0.38 -2.08 13.97
CA LEU A 41 1.60 -2.87 13.69
C LEU A 41 2.53 -2.10 12.75
N MET A 42 1.98 -1.48 11.71
CA MET A 42 2.73 -0.62 10.81
C MET A 42 3.45 0.50 11.57
N ASN A 43 2.74 1.23 12.43
CA ASN A 43 3.34 2.29 13.24
C ASN A 43 4.41 1.76 14.21
N GLN A 44 4.19 0.60 14.84
CA GLN A 44 5.15 -0.01 15.76
C GLN A 44 6.45 -0.43 15.07
N ASP A 45 6.36 -0.97 13.85
CA ASP A 45 7.51 -1.37 13.04
C ASP A 45 8.05 -0.24 12.14
N GLY A 46 7.45 0.95 12.16
CA GLY A 46 7.93 2.10 11.36
C GLY A 46 7.61 2.02 9.87
N PHE A 47 6.57 1.27 9.47
CA PHE A 47 5.98 1.35 8.14
C PHE A 47 5.19 2.65 7.99
N THR A 48 5.52 3.42 6.96
CA THR A 48 4.94 4.75 6.74
C THR A 48 3.90 4.74 5.62
N ILE A 49 3.89 3.71 4.77
CA ILE A 49 3.03 3.63 3.59
C ILE A 49 2.41 2.24 3.49
N LEU A 50 1.10 2.16 3.26
CA LEU A 50 0.38 0.96 2.88
C LEU A 50 0.08 1.01 1.37
N LEU A 51 0.52 0.00 0.64
CA LEU A 51 0.21 -0.19 -0.78
C LEU A 51 -0.81 -1.33 -0.91
N THR A 52 -2.00 -1.03 -1.40
CA THR A 52 -3.12 -1.99 -1.48
C THR A 52 -3.90 -1.87 -2.77
N THR A 53 -4.66 -2.91 -3.12
CA THR A 53 -5.70 -2.90 -4.15
C THR A 53 -7.12 -2.80 -3.55
N ASP A 54 -7.26 -2.79 -2.22
CA ASP A 54 -8.56 -2.70 -1.55
C ASP A 54 -9.09 -1.25 -1.56
N GLN A 55 -10.04 -1.00 -2.47
CA GLN A 55 -10.69 0.29 -2.62
C GLN A 55 -11.67 0.63 -1.49
N ASN A 56 -12.02 -0.33 -0.62
CA ASN A 56 -12.87 -0.05 0.54
C ASN A 56 -12.09 0.67 1.64
N LEU A 57 -10.76 0.54 1.63
CA LEU A 57 -9.91 1.08 2.68
C LEU A 57 -10.01 2.60 2.77
N ARG A 58 -10.15 3.29 1.64
CA ARG A 58 -10.26 4.77 1.55
C ARG A 58 -11.36 5.39 2.41
N TYR A 59 -12.39 4.63 2.76
CA TYR A 59 -13.52 5.10 3.56
C TYR A 59 -13.36 4.88 5.06
N GLN A 60 -12.22 4.32 5.49
CA GLN A 60 -11.99 4.00 6.90
C GLN A 60 -11.39 5.18 7.65
N GLN A 61 -12.15 5.72 8.61
CA GLN A 61 -11.72 6.83 9.50
C GLN A 61 -10.42 6.55 10.28
N ASN A 62 -10.07 5.27 10.46
CA ASN A 62 -8.85 4.88 11.18
C ASN A 62 -7.56 5.22 10.41
N LEU A 63 -7.61 5.46 9.09
CA LEU A 63 -6.43 5.76 8.29
C LEU A 63 -5.88 7.16 8.56
N GLU A 64 -6.76 8.17 8.57
CA GLU A 64 -6.39 9.57 8.82
C GLU A 64 -5.72 9.73 10.19
N GLN A 65 -6.20 8.99 11.19
CA GLN A 65 -5.68 9.03 12.57
C GLN A 65 -4.39 8.23 12.75
N ALA A 66 -4.11 7.27 11.87
CA ALA A 66 -2.96 6.39 12.01
C ALA A 66 -1.65 7.07 11.56
N GLY A 67 -1.69 8.17 10.81
CA GLY A 67 -0.49 8.80 10.25
C GLY A 67 0.24 7.93 9.21
N VAL A 68 -0.39 6.86 8.75
CA VAL A 68 0.14 6.01 7.69
C VAL A 68 -0.47 6.49 6.37
N ALA A 69 0.38 6.75 5.37
CA ALA A 69 -0.10 7.08 4.05
C ALA A 69 -0.60 5.81 3.32
N VAL A 70 -1.62 5.95 2.48
CA VAL A 70 -2.26 4.81 1.80
C VAL A 70 -2.29 5.07 0.30
N ILE A 71 -1.72 4.16 -0.46
CA ILE A 71 -1.78 4.16 -1.92
C ILE A 71 -2.69 3.00 -2.34
N VAL A 72 -3.80 3.35 -2.99
CA VAL A 72 -4.76 2.38 -3.51
C VAL A 72 -4.55 2.26 -5.02
N LEU A 73 -4.17 1.06 -5.46
CA LEU A 73 -4.03 0.70 -6.86
C LEU A 73 -5.40 0.33 -7.43
N VAL A 74 -5.84 1.11 -8.42
CA VAL A 74 -7.11 0.91 -9.11
C VAL A 74 -6.83 0.46 -10.53
N ALA A 75 -6.89 -0.85 -10.74
CA ALA A 75 -6.71 -1.50 -12.03
C ALA A 75 -7.96 -2.32 -12.42
N GLN A 76 -7.98 -2.82 -13.65
CA GLN A 76 -9.05 -3.72 -14.12
C GLN A 76 -9.10 -5.02 -13.31
N SER A 77 -7.96 -5.51 -12.82
CA SER A 77 -7.87 -6.64 -11.91
C SER A 77 -6.65 -6.55 -11.00
N ASN A 78 -6.59 -7.38 -9.96
CA ASN A 78 -5.44 -7.49 -9.05
C ASN A 78 -4.31 -8.36 -9.65
N ARG A 79 -4.37 -8.70 -10.93
CA ARG A 79 -3.30 -9.46 -11.59
C ARG A 79 -2.11 -8.55 -11.85
N LEU A 80 -0.91 -9.12 -11.73
CA LEU A 80 0.33 -8.38 -11.94
C LEU A 80 0.36 -7.58 -13.27
N PRO A 81 -0.05 -8.12 -14.44
CA PRO A 81 -0.01 -7.38 -15.70
C PRO A 81 -0.88 -6.11 -15.72
N ASP A 82 -1.94 -6.06 -14.91
CA ASP A 82 -2.85 -4.91 -14.85
C ASP A 82 -2.36 -3.87 -13.83
N LEU A 83 -1.48 -4.26 -12.90
CA LEU A 83 -0.91 -3.39 -11.88
C LEU A 83 0.45 -2.80 -12.28
N VAL A 84 1.25 -3.52 -13.08
CA VAL A 84 2.55 -3.06 -13.59
C VAL A 84 2.45 -1.71 -14.31
N PRO A 85 1.45 -1.44 -15.16
CA PRO A 85 1.29 -0.14 -15.81
C PRO A 85 1.12 1.03 -14.84
N LEU A 86 0.69 0.79 -13.60
CA LEU A 86 0.51 1.82 -12.58
C LEU A 86 1.81 2.20 -11.88
N ILE A 87 2.87 1.41 -12.00
CA ILE A 87 4.12 1.59 -11.25
C ILE A 87 4.79 2.96 -11.48
N PRO A 88 4.82 3.53 -12.70
CA PRO A 88 5.34 4.89 -12.90
C PRO A 88 4.61 5.96 -12.07
N ASP A 89 3.28 5.86 -12.01
CA ASP A 89 2.46 6.80 -11.24
C ASP A 89 2.61 6.57 -9.74
N VAL A 90 2.70 5.30 -9.30
CA VAL A 90 3.01 4.95 -7.91
C VAL A 90 4.34 5.57 -7.49
N ARG A 91 5.39 5.49 -8.33
CA ARG A 91 6.70 6.11 -8.03
C ARG A 91 6.61 7.62 -7.91
N SER A 92 5.81 8.26 -8.76
CA SER A 92 5.55 9.70 -8.69
C SER A 92 4.86 10.07 -7.38
N VAL A 93 3.81 9.33 -7.00
CA VAL A 93 3.11 9.52 -5.72
C VAL A 93 4.03 9.28 -4.53
N LEU A 94 4.84 8.21 -4.53
CA LEU A 94 5.79 7.92 -3.46
C LEU A 94 6.80 9.06 -3.22
N SER A 95 7.08 9.88 -4.23
CA SER A 95 7.99 11.03 -4.10
C SER A 95 7.36 12.26 -3.44
N THR A 96 6.03 12.35 -3.41
CA THR A 96 5.31 13.54 -2.94
C THR A 96 4.36 13.27 -1.77
N ILE A 97 3.97 12.01 -1.54
CA ILE A 97 2.94 11.64 -0.56
C ILE A 97 3.36 11.98 0.87
N ALA A 98 2.43 12.59 1.61
CA ALA A 98 2.56 12.92 3.01
C ALA A 98 1.89 11.88 3.92
N SER A 99 2.30 11.88 5.18
CA SER A 99 1.73 11.02 6.23
C SER A 99 0.21 11.24 6.36
N GLY A 100 -0.54 10.14 6.43
CA GLY A 100 -1.99 10.16 6.55
C GLY A 100 -2.77 10.46 5.26
N GLU A 101 -2.11 10.74 4.15
CA GLU A 101 -2.79 10.91 2.86
C GLU A 101 -3.28 9.58 2.29
N VAL A 102 -4.43 9.62 1.62
CA VAL A 102 -4.98 8.49 0.87
C VAL A 102 -5.04 8.89 -0.60
N ILE A 103 -4.26 8.22 -1.45
CA ILE A 103 -4.17 8.51 -2.88
C ILE A 103 -4.55 7.28 -3.68
N GLU A 104 -5.41 7.48 -4.69
CA GLU A 104 -5.71 6.46 -5.68
C GLU A 104 -4.84 6.64 -6.91
N VAL A 105 -4.22 5.55 -7.36
CA VAL A 105 -3.49 5.50 -8.62
C VAL A 105 -4.33 4.70 -9.62
N ARG A 106 -4.71 5.35 -10.71
CA ARG A 106 -5.53 4.80 -11.79
C ARG A 106 -4.73 4.89 -13.09
N GLY A 107 -4.77 3.83 -13.89
CA GLY A 107 -4.13 3.82 -15.20
C GLY A 107 -4.85 4.82 -16.11
N SER A 108 -4.08 5.68 -16.77
CA SER A 108 -4.55 6.62 -17.79
C SER A 108 -4.92 5.93 -19.09
#